data_AF-A0A1I2IUF1-F1
#
_entry.id   AF-A0A1I2IUF1-F1
#
_cell.length_a   1.000
_cell.length_b   1.000
_cell.length_c   1.000
_cell.angle_alpha   90.00
_cell.angle_beta   90.00
_cell.angle_gamma   90.00
#
_symmetry.space_group_name_H-M   'P 1'
#
loop_
_entity.id
_entity.type
_entity.pdbx_description
1 polymer ?
#
loop_
_entity_poly.entity_id
_entity_poly.type
_entity_poly.pdbx_seq_one_letter_code
_entity_poly.pdbx_strand_id
1 'polypeptide(L)'
;MKKITLFILLFCIAFFGCEEDSINPIAENNDELIIIKERNSKYPLILSQKSSPKLKNSSVLSFDDYLGRSYKANTIPFGYAENVGYPVIDMKKLLDAHPTYKTHLGINTTNVNAFSFANFERYVDNSTIKGKLSGGGSINLGILNIGAKNKFEDTYTKNKIAESDRVHGQIDIEFRSDLYQLQTSSNISKKIMENYLSPDFKDDLYNTTPVEIFNNYGAFVLRRFITGGRATALYSARHTKNESTISNEFDMDANINASFKLGKIDGKADVGLGFGYTNNNYELQNIKDFQMSISTVGGKKVYSQLSPPIDVKQANVDLSPWMNSLDDKISHAVIDIADDGLIPLWDFILEKNIKKQLKARCANEILHSQLSEPYIIAVKSKDQSNPQTLVLLRTRFNDLMILDVIPPSESLENNISNNKYFDILTVSPTSTDELSRHTFFTNSMSTETNFVRFNWNNFKKYTDPEGVVYLLDTASSVGFTLHYKWLSGTYGITDIINKMNTITVERRDLYNYTLIAL
;
A
#
# COMPACT_ATOMS: atom_id res chain seq x y z
N MET A 1 -14.51 17.29 -68.76
CA MET A 1 -14.85 16.58 -67.51
C MET A 1 -13.60 16.54 -66.63
N LYS A 2 -13.51 17.48 -65.68
CA LYS A 2 -12.36 17.66 -64.79
C LYS A 2 -12.51 16.69 -63.61
N LYS A 3 -11.56 15.77 -63.44
CA LYS A 3 -11.47 14.90 -62.27
C LYS A 3 -10.96 15.74 -61.10
N ILE A 4 -11.84 15.94 -60.12
CA ILE A 4 -11.57 16.59 -58.84
C ILE A 4 -10.80 15.57 -57.99
N THR A 5 -9.55 15.88 -57.69
CA THR A 5 -8.74 15.15 -56.70
C THR A 5 -9.20 15.60 -55.32
N LEU A 6 -10.07 14.81 -54.70
CA LEU A 6 -10.52 14.99 -53.33
C LEU A 6 -9.50 14.35 -52.39
N PHE A 7 -8.70 15.16 -51.71
CA PHE A 7 -7.85 14.74 -50.60
C PHE A 7 -8.77 14.46 -49.40
N ILE A 8 -9.08 13.19 -49.15
CA ILE A 8 -9.72 12.76 -47.91
C ILE A 8 -8.61 12.66 -46.85
N LEU A 9 -8.57 13.66 -45.97
CA LEU A 9 -7.77 13.67 -44.77
C LEU A 9 -8.38 12.65 -43.80
N LEU A 10 -7.90 11.40 -43.83
CA LEU A 10 -8.29 10.39 -42.86
C LEU A 10 -7.65 10.75 -41.52
N PHE A 11 -8.49 11.19 -40.59
CA PHE A 11 -8.16 11.49 -39.21
C PHE A 11 -7.78 10.18 -38.50
N CYS A 12 -6.51 9.78 -38.58
CA CYS A 12 -5.95 8.77 -37.68
C CYS A 12 -5.84 9.42 -36.30
N ILE A 13 -6.84 9.17 -35.45
CA ILE A 13 -6.74 9.35 -34.00
C ILE A 13 -5.69 8.33 -33.53
N ALA A 14 -4.43 8.73 -33.56
CA ALA A 14 -3.39 8.10 -32.78
C ALA A 14 -3.71 8.42 -31.32
N PHE A 15 -4.46 7.53 -30.67
CA PHE A 15 -4.31 7.34 -29.24
C PHE A 15 -2.84 7.00 -29.03
N PHE A 16 -2.07 7.98 -28.54
CA PHE A 16 -0.86 7.68 -27.79
C PHE A 16 -1.33 6.95 -26.54
N GLY A 17 -1.47 5.63 -26.69
CA GLY A 17 -1.52 4.72 -25.56
C GLY A 17 -0.28 4.98 -24.72
N CYS A 18 -0.48 5.07 -23.41
CA CYS A 18 0.60 4.83 -22.47
C CYS A 18 1.40 3.64 -22.97
N GLU A 19 2.72 3.79 -23.07
CA GLU A 19 3.62 2.64 -22.97
C GLU A 19 3.22 1.93 -21.66
N GLU A 20 2.38 0.90 -21.79
CA GLU A 20 2.50 -0.24 -20.91
C GLU A 20 3.93 -0.69 -21.09
N ASP A 21 4.76 -0.44 -20.07
CA ASP A 21 6.04 -1.09 -19.93
C ASP A 21 5.78 -2.57 -20.21
N SER A 22 6.21 -3.01 -21.40
CA SER A 22 6.03 -4.35 -21.86
C SER A 22 6.71 -5.22 -20.82
N ILE A 23 5.89 -5.97 -20.08
CA ILE A 23 6.32 -7.02 -19.18
C ILE A 23 7.18 -7.93 -20.04
N ASN A 24 8.50 -7.83 -19.91
CA ASN A 24 9.36 -8.89 -20.39
C ASN A 24 8.93 -10.12 -19.58
N PRO A 25 8.40 -11.18 -20.22
CA PRO A 25 8.25 -12.43 -19.53
C PRO A 25 9.62 -12.74 -18.91
N ILE A 26 9.59 -13.09 -17.63
CA ILE A 26 10.74 -13.65 -16.92
C ILE A 26 11.38 -14.63 -17.89
N ALA A 27 12.66 -14.41 -18.21
CA ALA A 27 13.36 -15.19 -19.21
C ALA A 27 13.18 -16.68 -18.88
N GLU A 28 12.42 -17.40 -19.71
CA GLU A 28 12.40 -18.84 -19.72
C GLU A 28 13.82 -19.29 -20.10
N ASN A 29 14.68 -19.43 -19.09
CA ASN A 29 15.84 -20.28 -19.23
C ASN A 29 15.30 -21.68 -19.51
N ASN A 30 15.47 -22.14 -20.75
CA ASN A 30 15.10 -23.46 -21.27
C ASN A 30 15.86 -24.60 -20.57
N ASP A 31 15.66 -24.77 -19.27
CA ASP A 31 15.82 -26.05 -18.60
C ASP A 31 14.44 -26.73 -18.64
N GLU A 32 14.27 -27.79 -19.45
CA GLU A 32 12.99 -28.46 -19.68
C GLU A 32 12.29 -28.84 -18.35
N LEU A 33 11.15 -28.20 -18.04
CA LEU A 33 10.26 -28.62 -16.96
C LEU A 33 9.84 -30.09 -17.17
N ILE A 34 10.09 -30.96 -16.18
CA ILE A 34 9.70 -32.37 -16.21
C ILE A 34 8.41 -32.54 -15.41
N ILE A 35 7.30 -32.77 -16.10
CA ILE A 35 6.02 -33.04 -15.46
C ILE A 35 6.01 -34.47 -14.92
N ILE A 36 5.99 -34.63 -13.59
CA ILE A 36 5.90 -35.96 -12.94
C ILE A 36 4.44 -36.36 -12.70
N LYS A 37 3.54 -35.41 -12.45
CA LYS A 37 2.10 -35.69 -12.29
C LYS A 37 1.24 -34.55 -12.80
N GLU A 38 0.53 -34.83 -13.89
CA GLU A 38 -0.48 -33.91 -14.44
C GLU A 38 -1.57 -33.56 -13.42
N ARG A 39 -2.12 -32.35 -13.56
CA ARG A 39 -3.28 -31.92 -12.78
C ARG A 39 -4.42 -32.91 -13.00
N ASN A 40 -5.02 -33.37 -11.91
CA ASN A 40 -6.20 -34.23 -11.99
C ASN A 40 -7.40 -33.44 -12.57
N SER A 41 -7.83 -33.83 -13.78
CA SER A 41 -8.93 -33.19 -14.52
C SER A 41 -10.30 -33.28 -13.83
N LYS A 42 -10.45 -34.13 -12.81
CA LYS A 42 -11.65 -34.19 -11.95
C LYS A 42 -11.90 -32.87 -11.22
N TYR A 43 -10.87 -32.10 -10.89
CA TYR A 43 -11.00 -30.90 -10.08
C TYR A 43 -10.93 -29.62 -10.93
N PRO A 44 -11.94 -28.72 -10.82
CA PRO A 44 -11.97 -27.50 -11.62
C PRO A 44 -10.81 -26.57 -11.24
N LEU A 45 -10.21 -25.93 -12.25
CA LEU A 45 -9.24 -24.85 -12.06
C LEU A 45 -9.99 -23.52 -12.06
N ILE A 46 -10.31 -23.03 -10.87
CA ILE A 46 -10.92 -21.71 -10.67
C ILE A 46 -9.91 -20.87 -9.89
N LEU A 47 -9.44 -19.75 -10.44
CA LEU A 47 -8.48 -18.89 -9.75
C LEU A 47 -9.17 -17.78 -8.94
N SER A 48 -10.33 -17.35 -9.40
CA SER A 48 -11.15 -16.31 -8.79
C SER A 48 -12.60 -16.41 -9.29
N GLN A 49 -13.56 -16.02 -8.44
CA GLN A 49 -14.95 -15.80 -8.80
C GLN A 49 -15.36 -14.39 -8.37
N LYS A 50 -14.83 -13.38 -9.05
CA LYS A 50 -15.13 -11.97 -8.73
C LYS A 50 -16.64 -11.75 -8.70
N SER A 51 -17.15 -11.27 -7.56
CA SER A 51 -18.49 -10.70 -7.51
C SER A 51 -18.53 -9.49 -8.44
N SER A 52 -19.57 -9.34 -9.28
CA SER A 52 -19.73 -8.09 -10.02
C SER A 52 -19.77 -6.94 -9.02
N PRO A 53 -19.00 -5.85 -9.22
CA PRO A 53 -19.01 -4.73 -8.29
C PRO A 53 -20.43 -4.22 -8.19
N LYS A 54 -21.03 -4.33 -6.99
CA LYS A 54 -22.29 -3.66 -6.73
C LYS A 54 -21.98 -2.17 -6.76
N LEU A 55 -22.34 -1.48 -7.84
CA LEU A 55 -22.34 -0.01 -7.87
C LEU A 55 -23.24 0.46 -6.72
N LYS A 56 -22.64 0.76 -5.58
CA LYS A 56 -23.30 1.56 -4.54
C LYS A 56 -23.36 2.98 -5.09
N ASN A 57 -24.55 3.57 -5.08
CA ASN A 57 -24.73 4.98 -5.42
C ASN A 57 -23.69 5.81 -4.66
N SER A 58 -22.92 6.64 -5.38
CA SER A 58 -21.90 7.50 -4.79
C SER A 58 -22.57 8.63 -4.01
N SER A 59 -22.92 8.39 -2.75
CA SER A 59 -23.23 9.48 -1.82
C SER A 59 -21.93 10.16 -1.39
N VAL A 60 -21.95 11.49 -1.29
CA VAL A 60 -20.86 12.25 -0.67
C VAL A 60 -20.66 11.71 0.75
N LEU A 61 -19.41 11.36 1.09
CA LEU A 61 -19.06 10.87 2.42
C LEU A 61 -19.18 12.02 3.43
N SER A 62 -19.84 11.76 4.55
CA SER A 62 -19.70 12.61 5.73
C SER A 62 -18.35 12.34 6.40
N PHE A 63 -17.85 13.25 7.24
CA PHE A 63 -16.60 13.03 7.96
C PHE A 63 -16.62 11.74 8.79
N ASP A 64 -17.76 11.40 9.36
CA ASP A 64 -17.94 10.18 10.13
C ASP A 64 -17.69 8.89 9.34
N ASP A 65 -17.87 8.93 8.02
CA ASP A 65 -17.70 7.79 7.14
C ASP A 65 -16.24 7.51 6.79
N TYR A 66 -15.29 8.38 7.16
CA TYR A 66 -13.88 8.25 6.80
C TYR A 66 -13.10 7.24 7.67
N LEU A 67 -13.52 7.05 8.93
CA LEU A 67 -12.86 6.10 9.84
C LEU A 67 -13.00 4.67 9.32
N GLY A 68 -11.96 3.84 9.50
CA GLY A 68 -11.96 2.44 9.09
C GLY A 68 -11.92 2.21 7.57
N ARG A 69 -11.77 3.26 6.77
CA ARG A 69 -11.51 3.16 5.33
C ARG A 69 -10.03 3.01 5.04
N SER A 70 -9.74 2.47 3.87
CA SER A 70 -8.37 2.37 3.39
C SER A 70 -7.80 3.74 3.05
N TYR A 71 -6.47 3.84 3.07
CA TYR A 71 -5.74 5.06 2.75
C TYR A 71 -4.52 4.70 1.90
N LYS A 72 -4.48 5.23 0.67
CA LYS A 72 -3.48 4.86 -0.35
C LYS A 72 -2.14 5.48 -0.10
N ALA A 73 -2.13 6.71 0.39
CA ALA A 73 -0.93 7.52 0.59
C ALA A 73 -0.07 7.74 -0.68
N ASN A 74 -0.52 7.34 -1.87
CA ASN A 74 0.28 7.39 -3.10
C ASN A 74 0.18 8.73 -3.84
N THR A 75 -0.63 9.68 -3.35
CA THR A 75 -0.74 11.04 -3.91
C THR A 75 -0.38 12.09 -2.86
N ILE A 76 0.32 13.14 -3.31
CA ILE A 76 0.73 14.29 -2.51
C ILE A 76 -0.11 15.50 -2.95
N PRO A 77 -0.58 16.37 -2.03
CA PRO A 77 -0.24 16.44 -0.60
C PRO A 77 -0.80 15.30 0.27
N PHE A 78 0.06 14.78 1.15
CA PHE A 78 -0.33 13.76 2.11
C PHE A 78 -1.32 14.33 3.13
N GLY A 79 -2.41 13.61 3.41
CA GLY A 79 -3.45 14.01 4.37
C GLY A 79 -4.77 14.39 3.72
N TYR A 80 -4.84 14.44 2.40
CA TYR A 80 -6.04 14.83 1.67
C TYR A 80 -7.05 13.69 1.55
N ALA A 81 -8.34 14.06 1.48
CA ALA A 81 -9.46 13.13 1.32
C ALA A 81 -9.37 12.25 0.06
N GLU A 82 -8.70 12.71 -1.00
CA GLU A 82 -8.51 11.95 -2.26
C GLU A 82 -7.73 10.66 -2.08
N ASN A 83 -6.92 10.57 -1.01
CA ASN A 83 -6.18 9.36 -0.67
C ASN A 83 -7.03 8.33 0.07
N VAL A 84 -8.26 8.66 0.46
CA VAL A 84 -9.16 7.77 1.22
C VAL A 84 -9.92 6.89 0.25
N GLY A 85 -9.83 5.59 0.47
CA GLY A 85 -10.42 4.57 -0.41
C GLY A 85 -11.65 3.89 0.18
N TYR A 86 -11.72 2.58 -0.05
CA TYR A 86 -12.87 1.75 0.26
C TYR A 86 -12.91 1.34 1.75
N PRO A 87 -14.08 1.00 2.31
CA PRO A 87 -14.20 0.51 3.68
C PRO A 87 -13.43 -0.80 3.89
N VAL A 88 -12.54 -0.82 4.87
CA VAL A 88 -11.85 -2.03 5.35
C VAL A 88 -12.58 -2.60 6.56
N ILE A 89 -13.06 -1.70 7.43
CA ILE A 89 -13.86 -2.03 8.61
C ILE A 89 -15.34 -1.73 8.30
N ASP A 90 -16.23 -2.66 8.65
CA ASP A 90 -17.66 -2.40 8.72
C ASP A 90 -17.95 -1.53 9.95
N MET A 91 -17.75 -0.22 9.78
CA MET A 91 -17.92 0.77 10.85
C MET A 91 -19.33 0.80 11.41
N LYS A 92 -20.35 0.53 10.59
CA LYS A 92 -21.74 0.47 11.06
C LYS A 92 -21.90 -0.68 12.05
N LYS A 93 -21.55 -1.90 11.63
CA LYS A 93 -21.61 -3.09 12.49
C LYS A 93 -20.77 -2.91 13.76
N LEU A 94 -19.58 -2.30 13.64
CA LEU A 94 -18.70 -2.06 14.77
C LEU A 94 -19.31 -1.09 15.80
N LEU A 95 -19.84 0.04 15.34
CA LEU A 95 -20.37 1.08 16.23
C LEU A 95 -21.75 0.73 16.79
N ASP A 96 -22.54 -0.10 16.10
CA ASP A 96 -23.78 -0.67 16.65
C ASP A 96 -23.48 -1.53 17.90
N ALA A 97 -22.37 -2.28 17.90
CA ALA A 97 -21.95 -3.13 19.02
C ALA A 97 -21.07 -2.39 20.06
N HIS A 98 -20.27 -1.43 19.61
CA HIS A 98 -19.28 -0.72 20.42
C HIS A 98 -19.30 0.79 20.14
N PRO A 99 -20.36 1.53 20.56
CA PRO A 99 -20.51 2.95 20.25
C PRO A 99 -19.34 3.83 20.74
N THR A 100 -18.71 3.44 21.85
CA THR A 100 -17.58 4.19 22.46
C THR A 100 -16.25 4.01 21.73
N TYR A 101 -16.19 3.23 20.65
CA TYR A 101 -14.97 3.08 19.87
C TYR A 101 -14.72 4.26 18.93
N LYS A 102 -15.65 5.20 18.81
CA LYS A 102 -15.46 6.43 18.06
C LYS A 102 -15.41 7.63 19.00
N THR A 103 -14.53 8.56 18.70
CA THR A 103 -14.46 9.85 19.39
C THR A 103 -14.28 10.97 18.39
N HIS A 104 -14.93 12.10 18.66
CA HIS A 104 -14.83 13.34 17.90
C HIS A 104 -14.54 14.47 18.89
N LEU A 105 -13.46 15.22 18.64
CA LEU A 105 -12.99 16.30 19.51
C LEU A 105 -12.78 17.58 18.71
N GLY A 106 -13.36 18.69 19.16
CA GLY A 106 -12.98 20.01 18.68
C GLY A 106 -11.63 20.41 19.27
N ILE A 107 -10.66 20.73 18.41
CA ILE A 107 -9.29 21.11 18.79
C ILE A 107 -8.98 22.58 18.52
N ASN A 108 -9.50 23.15 17.42
CA ASN A 108 -9.38 24.58 17.05
C ASN A 108 -7.96 25.17 17.23
N THR A 109 -6.98 24.59 16.54
CA THR A 109 -5.59 25.05 16.56
C THR A 109 -5.10 25.46 15.18
N THR A 110 -4.04 26.26 15.12
CA THR A 110 -3.29 26.53 13.88
C THR A 110 -1.95 25.82 13.96
N ASN A 111 -1.55 25.17 12.88
CA ASN A 111 -0.28 24.46 12.77
C ASN A 111 0.43 24.88 11.47
N VAL A 112 1.76 24.97 11.52
CA VAL A 112 2.59 25.22 10.34
C VAL A 112 3.68 24.18 10.32
N ASN A 113 3.80 23.45 9.22
CA ASN A 113 4.84 22.48 9.00
C ASN A 113 5.61 22.84 7.73
N ALA A 114 6.90 23.13 7.86
CA ALA A 114 7.79 23.42 6.74
C ALA A 114 8.98 22.47 6.77
N PHE A 115 9.36 21.92 5.61
CA PHE A 115 10.51 21.05 5.49
C PHE A 115 11.07 21.08 4.07
N SER A 116 12.37 20.85 3.95
CA SER A 116 13.09 20.77 2.68
C SER A 116 13.69 19.39 2.46
N PHE A 117 13.94 19.04 1.20
CA PHE A 117 14.58 17.79 0.80
C PHE A 117 15.36 17.99 -0.51
N ALA A 118 16.64 17.60 -0.53
CA ALA A 118 17.49 17.73 -1.71
C ALA A 118 17.26 16.60 -2.72
N ASN A 119 16.65 15.50 -2.29
CA ASN A 119 16.25 14.39 -3.15
C ASN A 119 15.00 13.69 -2.57
N PHE A 120 14.27 12.99 -3.43
CA PHE A 120 12.98 12.40 -3.05
C PHE A 120 13.11 11.24 -2.05
N GLU A 121 14.28 10.60 -1.92
CA GLU A 121 14.48 9.57 -0.89
C GLU A 121 14.36 10.14 0.52
N ARG A 122 14.66 11.44 0.69
CA ARG A 122 14.59 12.18 1.96
C ARG A 122 13.21 12.78 2.23
N TYR A 123 12.27 12.73 1.30
CA TYR A 123 10.95 13.36 1.45
C TYR A 123 10.22 12.81 2.70
N VAL A 124 10.07 11.49 2.80
CA VAL A 124 9.44 10.87 3.97
C VAL A 124 10.21 11.16 5.26
N ASP A 125 11.54 11.11 5.22
CA ASP A 125 12.41 11.27 6.38
C ASP A 125 12.35 12.67 6.99
N ASN A 126 12.26 13.70 6.13
CA ASN A 126 12.22 15.09 6.55
C ASN A 126 10.78 15.59 6.82
N SER A 127 9.76 14.84 6.38
CA SER A 127 8.34 15.15 6.63
C SER A 127 7.82 14.62 7.97
N THR A 128 6.57 14.95 8.30
CA THR A 128 5.86 14.42 9.49
C THR A 128 5.23 13.04 9.28
N ILE A 129 5.36 12.44 8.09
CA ILE A 129 4.63 11.22 7.71
C ILE A 129 4.93 10.03 8.64
N LYS A 130 6.18 9.87 9.08
CA LYS A 130 6.56 8.75 9.97
C LYS A 130 5.77 8.74 11.28
N GLY A 131 5.48 9.91 11.85
CA GLY A 131 4.69 10.06 13.08
C GLY A 131 3.22 9.67 12.90
N LYS A 132 2.72 9.71 11.66
CA LYS A 132 1.33 9.40 11.31
C LYS A 132 1.03 7.90 11.26
N LEU A 133 2.05 7.03 11.33
CA LEU A 133 1.91 5.58 11.25
C LEU A 133 1.91 4.90 12.62
N SER A 134 1.02 3.93 12.81
CA SER A 134 1.00 3.11 14.02
C SER A 134 2.18 2.13 14.07
N GLY A 135 2.81 2.02 15.24
CA GLY A 135 3.92 1.09 15.46
C GLY A 135 5.32 1.65 15.17
N GLY A 136 5.43 2.93 14.80
CA GLY A 136 6.68 3.70 14.80
C GLY A 136 7.70 3.30 13.73
N GLY A 137 7.80 4.08 12.65
CA GLY A 137 8.99 4.24 11.80
C GLY A 137 9.58 3.04 11.04
N SER A 138 9.22 1.78 11.34
CA SER A 138 9.88 0.58 10.80
C SER A 138 9.31 0.09 9.46
N ILE A 139 8.41 0.87 8.84
CA ILE A 139 7.79 0.55 7.56
C ILE A 139 8.59 1.25 6.47
N ASN A 140 9.02 0.51 5.44
CA ASN A 140 9.59 1.12 4.26
C ASN A 140 8.47 1.78 3.44
N LEU A 141 8.59 3.09 3.24
CA LEU A 141 7.61 3.96 2.58
C LEU A 141 8.11 4.44 1.21
N GLY A 142 8.95 3.65 0.53
CA GLY A 142 9.52 4.02 -0.77
C GLY A 142 8.49 4.48 -1.80
N ILE A 143 7.28 3.93 -1.77
CA ILE A 143 6.20 4.36 -2.67
C ILE A 143 5.74 5.81 -2.45
N LEU A 144 5.88 6.35 -1.24
CA LEU A 144 5.55 7.75 -0.93
C LEU A 144 6.58 8.71 -1.52
N ASN A 145 7.86 8.32 -1.48
CA ASN A 145 8.94 9.06 -2.13
C ASN A 145 8.71 9.15 -3.65
N ILE A 146 8.23 8.06 -4.27
CA ILE A 146 7.85 8.03 -5.69
C ILE A 146 6.63 8.92 -5.95
N GLY A 147 5.60 8.85 -5.11
CA GLY A 147 4.41 9.71 -5.21
C GLY A 147 4.77 11.20 -5.13
N ALA A 148 5.69 11.57 -4.23
CA ALA A 148 6.21 12.92 -4.13
C ALA A 148 6.96 13.33 -5.41
N LYS A 149 7.84 12.47 -5.93
CA LYS A 149 8.54 12.72 -7.20
C LYS A 149 7.58 13.00 -8.34
N ASN A 150 6.61 12.10 -8.57
CA ASN A 150 5.62 12.25 -9.62
C ASN A 150 4.84 13.56 -9.49
N LYS A 151 4.43 13.91 -8.26
CA LYS A 151 3.71 15.18 -8.01
C LYS A 151 4.54 16.41 -8.36
N PHE A 152 5.82 16.41 -8.01
CA PHE A 152 6.73 17.50 -8.35
C PHE A 152 7.00 17.57 -9.86
N GLU A 153 7.11 16.44 -10.55
CA GLU A 153 7.24 16.36 -12.01
C GLU A 153 5.99 16.91 -12.71
N ASP A 154 4.79 16.57 -12.22
CA ASP A 154 3.52 17.09 -12.74
C ASP A 154 3.41 18.61 -12.54
N THR A 155 4.01 19.14 -11.46
CA THR A 155 3.94 20.56 -11.10
C THR A 155 4.99 21.43 -11.81
N TYR A 156 6.24 20.94 -11.92
CA TYR A 156 7.39 21.71 -12.39
C TYR A 156 8.02 21.20 -13.69
N THR A 157 7.51 20.11 -14.26
CA THR A 157 8.04 19.31 -15.38
C THR A 157 9.19 18.37 -15.01
N LYS A 158 9.22 17.20 -15.67
CA LYS A 158 10.27 16.17 -15.52
C LYS A 158 11.68 16.71 -15.73
N ASN A 159 11.89 17.52 -16.78
CA ASN A 159 13.21 18.07 -17.11
C ASN A 159 13.76 18.97 -15.99
N LYS A 160 12.91 19.79 -15.37
CA LYS A 160 13.30 20.67 -14.27
C LYS A 160 13.61 19.89 -12.99
N ILE A 161 12.82 18.87 -12.69
CA ILE A 161 13.02 18.01 -11.51
C ILE A 161 14.26 17.11 -11.64
N ALA A 162 14.68 16.79 -12.87
CA ALA A 162 15.88 15.99 -13.13
C ALA A 162 17.21 16.77 -12.99
N GLU A 163 17.18 18.09 -12.82
CA GLU A 163 18.38 18.91 -12.63
C GLU A 163 19.08 18.54 -11.30
N SER A 164 20.35 18.14 -11.36
CA SER A 164 21.10 17.67 -10.19
C SER A 164 21.38 18.75 -9.15
N ASP A 165 21.26 20.02 -9.53
CA ASP A 165 21.45 21.16 -8.62
C ASP A 165 20.15 21.63 -7.95
N ARG A 166 19.08 20.84 -8.03
CA ARG A 166 17.78 21.14 -7.41
C ARG A 166 17.73 20.77 -5.93
N VAL A 167 17.00 21.59 -5.20
CA VAL A 167 16.49 21.32 -3.86
C VAL A 167 15.00 21.68 -3.85
N HIS A 168 14.23 20.97 -3.02
CA HIS A 168 12.79 21.12 -2.93
C HIS A 168 12.37 21.38 -1.50
N GLY A 169 11.14 21.86 -1.32
CA GLY A 169 10.54 21.97 -0.02
C GLY A 169 9.03 22.07 -0.08
N GLN A 170 8.40 22.01 1.08
CA GLN A 170 6.96 22.11 1.24
C GLN A 170 6.65 22.87 2.53
N ILE A 171 5.64 23.74 2.47
CA ILE A 171 5.00 24.31 3.65
C ILE A 171 3.52 23.97 3.65
N ASP A 172 3.03 23.58 4.82
CA ASP A 172 1.62 23.30 5.11
C ASP A 172 1.16 24.26 6.20
N ILE A 173 0.15 25.08 5.90
CA ILE A 173 -0.48 26.02 6.83
C ILE A 173 -1.88 25.49 7.12
N GLU A 174 -2.12 25.06 8.35
CA GLU A 174 -3.30 24.28 8.73
C GLU A 174 -4.10 25.01 9.81
N PHE A 175 -5.38 25.23 9.56
CA PHE A 175 -6.38 25.46 10.59
C PHE A 175 -7.07 24.14 10.91
N ARG A 176 -6.81 23.60 12.10
CA ARG A 176 -7.27 22.30 12.56
C ARG A 176 -8.49 22.51 13.45
N SER A 177 -9.69 22.18 12.98
CA SER A 177 -10.93 22.37 13.75
C SER A 177 -11.29 21.16 14.58
N ASP A 178 -11.40 19.99 13.98
CA ASP A 178 -11.87 18.77 14.64
C ASP A 178 -10.97 17.57 14.37
N LEU A 179 -10.79 16.73 15.38
CA LEU A 179 -10.13 15.42 15.34
C LEU A 179 -11.18 14.31 15.41
N TYR A 180 -11.14 13.40 14.45
CA TYR A 180 -11.93 12.17 14.43
C TYR A 180 -11.03 10.99 14.73
N GLN A 181 -11.46 10.09 15.61
CA GLN A 181 -10.66 8.97 16.07
C GLN A 181 -11.49 7.69 16.22
N LEU A 182 -10.95 6.61 15.66
CA LEU A 182 -11.31 5.23 15.99
C LEU A 182 -10.36 4.72 17.07
N GLN A 183 -10.93 4.24 18.17
CA GLN A 183 -10.20 3.65 19.28
C GLN A 183 -9.59 2.32 18.86
N THR A 184 -8.33 2.11 19.24
CA THR A 184 -7.58 0.91 18.87
C THR A 184 -6.70 0.45 20.02
N SER A 185 -6.58 -0.86 20.18
CA SER A 185 -5.66 -1.55 21.06
C SER A 185 -5.39 -2.93 20.47
N SER A 186 -4.38 -3.66 20.94
CA SER A 186 -4.13 -5.03 20.46
C SER A 186 -5.37 -5.92 20.57
N ASN A 187 -6.17 -5.76 21.63
CA ASN A 187 -7.44 -6.47 21.81
C ASN A 187 -8.53 -5.99 20.84
N ILE A 188 -8.68 -4.67 20.67
CA ILE A 188 -9.71 -4.11 19.78
C ILE A 188 -9.41 -4.45 18.32
N SER A 189 -8.16 -4.35 17.87
CA SER A 189 -7.77 -4.71 16.51
C SER A 189 -8.06 -6.18 16.21
N LYS A 190 -7.77 -7.09 17.16
CA LYS A 190 -8.14 -8.50 17.02
C LYS A 190 -9.64 -8.71 16.89
N LYS A 191 -10.45 -8.05 17.75
CA LYS A 191 -11.91 -8.10 17.65
C LYS A 191 -12.42 -7.60 16.30
N ILE A 192 -11.84 -6.50 15.79
CA ILE A 192 -12.17 -5.93 14.48
C ILE A 192 -11.90 -6.95 13.37
N MET A 193 -10.71 -7.52 13.34
CA MET A 193 -10.34 -8.57 12.37
C MET A 193 -11.27 -9.78 12.43
N GLU A 194 -11.62 -10.21 13.65
CA GLU A 194 -12.45 -11.40 13.84
C GLU A 194 -13.88 -11.24 13.33
N ASN A 195 -14.47 -10.04 13.43
CA ASN A 195 -15.93 -9.91 13.30
C ASN A 195 -16.42 -8.67 12.53
N TYR A 196 -15.56 -7.70 12.26
CA TYR A 196 -15.98 -6.37 11.78
C TYR A 196 -15.22 -5.92 10.52
N LEU A 197 -14.58 -6.83 9.80
CA LEU A 197 -14.09 -6.53 8.45
C LEU A 197 -15.25 -6.37 7.46
N SER A 198 -15.12 -5.38 6.58
CA SER A 198 -16.06 -5.15 5.48
C SER A 198 -16.17 -6.41 4.61
N PRO A 199 -17.40 -6.84 4.23
CA PRO A 199 -17.58 -7.96 3.31
C PRO A 199 -16.90 -7.74 1.96
N ASP A 200 -16.96 -6.52 1.43
CA ASP A 200 -16.35 -6.16 0.14
C ASP A 200 -14.81 -6.28 0.21
N PHE A 201 -14.20 -5.83 1.33
CA PHE A 201 -12.76 -5.98 1.54
C PHE A 201 -12.34 -7.45 1.62
N LYS A 202 -13.09 -8.28 2.35
CA LYS A 202 -12.81 -9.73 2.43
C LYS A 202 -12.97 -10.42 1.07
N ASP A 203 -14.00 -10.04 0.30
CA ASP A 203 -14.21 -10.60 -1.04
C ASP A 203 -12.98 -10.33 -1.92
N ASP A 204 -12.60 -9.05 -2.03
CA ASP A 204 -11.44 -8.63 -2.80
C ASP A 204 -10.18 -9.35 -2.32
N LEU A 205 -9.93 -9.40 -1.00
CA LEU A 205 -8.72 -9.93 -0.38
C LEU A 205 -8.39 -11.36 -0.83
N TYR A 206 -9.42 -12.17 -1.06
CA TYR A 206 -9.26 -13.57 -1.46
C TYR A 206 -9.76 -13.87 -2.88
N ASN A 207 -10.26 -12.89 -3.64
CA ASN A 207 -10.63 -13.04 -5.06
C ASN A 207 -9.79 -12.19 -6.03
N THR A 208 -8.83 -11.41 -5.54
CA THR A 208 -7.93 -10.59 -6.36
C THR A 208 -6.45 -10.83 -6.00
N THR A 209 -5.53 -10.29 -6.79
CA THR A 209 -4.09 -10.37 -6.47
C THR A 209 -3.71 -9.38 -5.38
N PRO A 210 -2.63 -9.62 -4.60
CA PRO A 210 -2.12 -8.64 -3.64
C PRO A 210 -1.77 -7.28 -4.29
N VAL A 211 -1.38 -7.27 -5.56
CA VAL A 211 -1.19 -6.03 -6.35
C VAL A 211 -2.51 -5.29 -6.55
N GLU A 212 -3.57 -5.98 -6.94
CA GLU A 212 -4.91 -5.40 -7.10
C GLU A 212 -5.45 -4.86 -5.77
N ILE A 213 -5.26 -5.60 -4.65
CA ILE A 213 -5.56 -5.13 -3.30
C ILE A 213 -4.82 -3.85 -2.97
N PHE A 214 -3.50 -3.82 -3.18
CA PHE A 214 -2.70 -2.66 -2.88
C PHE A 214 -3.12 -1.45 -3.72
N ASN A 215 -3.42 -1.65 -5.01
CA ASN A 215 -3.86 -0.57 -5.89
C ASN A 215 -5.26 -0.02 -5.52
N ASN A 216 -6.16 -0.90 -5.09
CA ASN A 216 -7.54 -0.56 -4.73
C ASN A 216 -7.65 0.07 -3.34
N TYR A 217 -7.00 -0.54 -2.34
CA TYR A 217 -7.12 -0.14 -0.94
C TYR A 217 -5.94 0.72 -0.48
N GLY A 218 -4.73 0.44 -0.95
CA GLY A 218 -3.52 1.10 -0.46
C GLY A 218 -2.78 0.32 0.62
N ALA A 219 -1.88 1.02 1.31
CA ALA A 219 -1.04 0.43 2.34
C ALA A 219 -1.62 0.56 3.76
N PHE A 220 -2.64 1.41 3.97
CA PHE A 220 -3.08 1.79 5.32
C PHE A 220 -4.60 1.77 5.50
N VAL A 221 -5.03 1.81 6.75
CA VAL A 221 -6.40 2.02 7.21
C VAL A 221 -6.41 3.28 8.07
N LEU A 222 -7.33 4.18 7.74
CA LEU A 222 -7.50 5.45 8.40
C LEU A 222 -8.22 5.27 9.74
N ARG A 223 -7.57 5.69 10.82
CA ARG A 223 -8.15 5.68 12.16
C ARG A 223 -8.13 7.02 12.88
N ARG A 224 -7.28 7.98 12.48
CA ARG A 224 -7.29 9.34 13.04
C ARG A 224 -7.02 10.38 11.96
N PHE A 225 -7.91 11.33 11.80
CA PHE A 225 -7.74 12.44 10.86
C PHE A 225 -8.26 13.75 11.44
N ILE A 226 -7.81 14.82 10.82
CA ILE A 226 -8.11 16.19 11.17
C ILE A 226 -8.94 16.82 10.06
N THR A 227 -9.94 17.60 10.46
CA THR A 227 -10.72 18.44 9.56
C THR A 227 -10.48 19.91 9.81
N GLY A 228 -10.66 20.73 8.78
CA GLY A 228 -10.49 22.17 8.82
C GLY A 228 -10.14 22.74 7.45
N GLY A 229 -9.13 23.60 7.39
CA GLY A 229 -8.54 24.10 6.14
C GLY A 229 -7.03 23.98 6.11
N ARG A 230 -6.47 23.66 4.94
CA ARG A 230 -5.02 23.64 4.71
C ARG A 230 -4.64 24.35 3.42
N ALA A 231 -3.61 25.18 3.50
CA ALA A 231 -2.89 25.70 2.35
C ALA A 231 -1.55 24.98 2.25
N THR A 232 -1.23 24.46 1.06
CA THR A 232 0.03 23.75 0.79
C THR A 232 0.77 24.52 -0.30
N ALA A 233 2.04 24.87 -0.06
CA ALA A 233 2.93 25.34 -1.11
C ALA A 233 4.10 24.38 -1.31
N LEU A 234 4.29 23.92 -2.54
CA LEU A 234 5.48 23.18 -2.97
C LEU A 234 6.50 24.19 -3.48
N TYR A 235 7.78 23.96 -3.19
CA TYR A 235 8.89 24.82 -3.58
C TYR A 235 9.96 24.04 -4.35
N SER A 236 10.56 24.70 -5.34
CA SER A 236 11.70 24.18 -6.08
C SER A 236 12.71 25.30 -6.34
N ALA A 237 13.98 25.04 -6.06
CA ALA A 237 15.08 26.01 -6.25
C ALA A 237 16.34 25.30 -6.71
N ARG A 238 17.27 26.05 -7.30
CA ARG A 238 18.62 25.56 -7.60
C ARG A 238 19.61 26.10 -6.58
N HIS A 239 20.43 25.24 -6.00
CA HIS A 239 21.51 25.70 -5.14
C HIS A 239 22.60 26.38 -5.98
N THR A 240 23.24 27.43 -5.43
CA THR A 240 24.29 28.18 -6.13
C THR A 240 25.70 27.70 -5.79
N LYS A 241 25.84 26.85 -4.78
CA LYS A 241 27.10 26.31 -4.29
C LYS A 241 27.02 24.78 -4.26
N ASN A 242 28.15 24.13 -4.50
CA ASN A 242 28.25 22.68 -4.37
C ASN A 242 28.52 22.31 -2.91
N GLU A 243 27.47 22.24 -2.10
CA GLU A 243 27.52 21.91 -0.68
C GLU A 243 26.86 20.56 -0.37
N SER A 244 26.91 20.15 0.90
CA SER A 244 26.27 18.92 1.34
C SER A 244 24.75 18.97 1.14
N THR A 245 24.13 17.80 0.97
CA THR A 245 22.65 17.66 0.93
C THR A 245 21.97 18.36 2.10
N ILE A 246 22.52 18.22 3.31
CA ILE A 246 21.96 18.84 4.53
C ILE A 246 22.07 20.37 4.46
N SER A 247 23.20 20.90 3.97
CA SER A 247 23.38 22.35 3.79
C SER A 247 22.38 22.94 2.79
N ASN A 248 22.18 22.26 1.66
CA ASN A 248 21.23 22.69 0.64
C ASN A 248 19.78 22.71 1.18
N GLU A 249 19.41 21.74 2.01
CA GLU A 249 18.10 21.69 2.69
C GLU A 249 17.95 22.82 3.71
N PHE A 250 18.99 23.08 4.50
CA PHE A 250 19.01 24.17 5.47
C PHE A 250 18.85 25.55 4.79
N ASP A 251 19.57 25.78 3.69
CA ASP A 251 19.43 27.00 2.89
C ASP A 251 18.02 27.13 2.34
N MET A 252 17.44 26.04 1.82
CA MET A 252 16.05 26.04 1.35
C MET A 252 15.07 26.38 2.47
N ASP A 253 15.20 25.79 3.66
CA ASP A 253 14.36 26.08 4.82
C ASP A 253 14.43 27.56 5.21
N ALA A 254 15.62 28.16 5.20
CA ALA A 254 15.79 29.59 5.49
C ALA A 254 15.00 30.47 4.49
N ASN A 255 15.07 30.15 3.20
CA ASN A 255 14.35 30.88 2.16
C ASN A 255 12.82 30.65 2.23
N ILE A 256 12.36 29.43 2.52
CA ILE A 256 10.94 29.13 2.73
C ILE A 256 10.39 29.93 3.91
N ASN A 257 11.08 29.88 5.05
CA ASN A 257 10.67 30.60 6.27
C ASN A 257 10.59 32.11 6.06
N ALA A 258 11.50 32.70 5.28
CA ALA A 258 11.46 34.11 4.94
C ALA A 258 10.32 34.47 3.96
N SER A 259 9.84 33.50 3.18
CA SER A 259 8.79 33.68 2.17
C SER A 259 7.36 33.51 2.71
N PHE A 260 7.19 33.24 4.00
CA PHE A 260 5.89 33.00 4.64
C PHE A 260 5.64 33.92 5.83
N LYS A 261 4.39 34.36 6.01
CA LYS A 261 3.93 35.09 7.19
C LYS A 261 2.59 34.53 7.68
N LEU A 262 2.50 34.38 9.00
CA LEU A 262 1.26 34.09 9.72
C LEU A 262 1.18 35.01 10.95
N GLY A 263 0.11 35.78 11.03
CA GLY A 263 -0.15 36.72 12.12
C GLY A 263 -1.62 37.08 12.23
N LYS A 264 -1.90 38.23 12.85
CA LYS A 264 -3.23 38.81 12.94
C LYS A 264 -3.19 40.32 12.72
N ILE A 265 -4.16 40.85 11.98
CA ILE A 265 -4.42 42.29 11.81
C ILE A 265 -5.88 42.54 12.18
N ASP A 266 -6.13 43.46 13.11
CA ASP A 266 -7.47 43.80 13.61
C ASP A 266 -8.32 42.59 14.03
N GLY A 267 -7.68 41.61 14.67
CA GLY A 267 -8.31 40.38 15.14
C GLY A 267 -8.59 39.33 14.05
N LYS A 268 -8.35 39.64 12.77
CA LYS A 268 -8.46 38.70 11.65
C LYS A 268 -7.12 38.05 11.32
N ALA A 269 -7.16 36.86 10.75
CA ALA A 269 -5.95 36.18 10.30
C ALA A 269 -5.27 36.98 9.18
N ASP A 270 -3.95 37.12 9.27
CA ASP A 270 -3.06 37.74 8.28
C ASP A 270 -2.06 36.67 7.82
N VAL A 271 -2.29 36.12 6.62
CA VAL A 271 -1.57 34.95 6.11
C VAL A 271 -1.18 35.18 4.67
N GLY A 272 0.09 34.97 4.33
CA GLY A 272 0.51 35.06 2.95
C GLY A 272 1.86 34.44 2.66
N LEU A 273 2.13 34.33 1.35
CA LEU A 273 3.28 33.66 0.77
C LEU A 273 3.92 34.54 -0.31
N GLY A 274 5.24 34.43 -0.44
CA GLY A 274 6.05 35.18 -1.39
C GLY A 274 6.66 36.45 -0.78
N PHE A 275 7.81 36.85 -1.31
CA PHE A 275 8.53 38.01 -0.80
C PHE A 275 7.77 39.32 -1.03
N GLY A 276 6.90 39.35 -2.05
CA GLY A 276 5.87 40.38 -2.27
C GLY A 276 5.01 40.70 -1.05
N TYR A 277 4.74 39.67 -0.24
CA TYR A 277 3.88 39.75 0.93
C TYR A 277 4.68 39.90 2.24
N THR A 278 5.83 39.22 2.33
CA THR A 278 6.61 39.17 3.57
C THR A 278 7.66 40.28 3.67
N ASN A 279 8.59 40.33 2.71
CA ASN A 279 9.66 41.31 2.65
C ASN A 279 10.24 41.40 1.22
N ASN A 280 9.87 42.46 0.49
CA ASN A 280 10.30 42.71 -0.89
C ASN A 280 11.81 42.83 -1.08
N ASN A 281 12.55 43.11 -0.01
CA ASN A 281 13.99 43.32 -0.04
C ASN A 281 14.79 42.07 0.38
N TYR A 282 14.14 40.91 0.53
CA TYR A 282 14.83 39.70 0.95
C TYR A 282 15.80 39.20 -0.14
N GLU A 283 17.06 39.02 0.24
CA GLU A 283 18.08 38.41 -0.61
C GLU A 283 18.10 36.89 -0.40
N LEU A 284 18.02 36.14 -1.50
CA LEU A 284 18.05 34.67 -1.46
C LEU A 284 19.38 34.19 -0.87
N GLN A 285 19.29 33.25 0.07
CA GLN A 285 20.46 32.62 0.67
C GLN A 285 20.85 31.39 -0.15
N ASN A 286 21.97 31.47 -0.87
CA ASN A 286 22.61 30.36 -1.61
C ASN A 286 21.72 29.59 -2.62
N ILE A 287 20.58 30.16 -3.03
CA ILE A 287 19.68 29.58 -4.02
C ILE A 287 19.33 30.56 -5.13
N LYS A 288 18.90 30.04 -6.28
CA LYS A 288 18.39 30.77 -7.45
C LYS A 288 17.21 30.02 -8.05
N ASP A 289 16.48 30.67 -8.97
CA ASP A 289 15.28 30.10 -9.63
C ASP A 289 14.30 29.49 -8.61
N PHE A 290 13.99 30.28 -7.57
CA PHE A 290 13.14 29.86 -6.46
C PHE A 290 11.67 30.06 -6.83
N GLN A 291 10.97 28.95 -7.02
CA GLN A 291 9.58 28.94 -7.48
C GLN A 291 8.69 28.18 -6.51
N MET A 292 7.43 28.62 -6.39
CA MET A 292 6.41 27.92 -5.61
C MET A 292 5.14 27.65 -6.40
N SER A 293 4.42 26.60 -6.01
CA SER A 293 3.08 26.25 -6.49
C SER A 293 2.17 26.00 -5.30
N ILE A 294 0.97 26.60 -5.30
CA ILE A 294 0.10 26.68 -4.12
C ILE A 294 -1.24 26.01 -4.38
N SER A 295 -1.77 25.31 -3.37
CA SER A 295 -3.15 24.81 -3.34
C SER A 295 -3.77 25.05 -1.97
N THR A 296 -5.10 25.09 -1.92
CA THR A 296 -5.92 25.22 -0.71
C THR A 296 -7.01 24.17 -0.71
N VAL A 297 -7.23 23.52 0.44
CA VAL A 297 -8.33 22.60 0.68
C VAL A 297 -9.10 23.04 1.94
N GLY A 298 -10.42 22.92 1.90
CA GLY A 298 -11.31 23.56 2.88
C GLY A 298 -11.37 25.09 2.73
N GLY A 299 -12.36 25.71 3.35
CA GLY A 299 -12.63 27.15 3.21
C GLY A 299 -13.29 27.50 1.88
N LYS A 300 -13.38 28.80 1.59
CA LYS A 300 -13.75 29.29 0.27
C LYS A 300 -12.71 28.85 -0.75
N LYS A 301 -13.17 28.33 -1.89
CA LYS A 301 -12.30 27.85 -2.97
C LYS A 301 -11.51 29.02 -3.56
N VAL A 302 -10.19 29.02 -3.38
CA VAL A 302 -9.26 29.97 -4.01
C VAL A 302 -8.30 29.23 -4.94
N TYR A 303 -7.56 28.25 -4.43
CA TYR A 303 -6.62 27.41 -5.19
C TYR A 303 -6.98 25.92 -5.07
N SER A 304 -8.09 25.50 -5.67
CA SER A 304 -8.58 24.11 -5.52
C SER A 304 -7.66 23.03 -6.11
N GLN A 305 -6.66 23.43 -6.88
CA GLN A 305 -5.56 22.62 -7.40
C GLN A 305 -4.26 23.41 -7.27
N LEU A 306 -3.12 22.75 -7.41
CA LEU A 306 -1.82 23.42 -7.46
C LEU A 306 -1.79 24.44 -8.60
N SER A 307 -1.38 25.66 -8.27
CA SER A 307 -1.19 26.72 -9.25
C SER A 307 -0.03 26.40 -10.21
N PRO A 308 0.04 27.02 -11.39
CA PRO A 308 1.28 27.10 -12.14
C PRO A 308 2.42 27.63 -11.24
N PRO A 309 3.68 27.19 -11.43
CA PRO A 309 4.81 27.72 -10.67
C PRO A 309 4.98 29.24 -10.82
N ILE A 310 5.22 29.93 -9.70
CA ILE A 310 5.44 31.38 -9.64
C ILE A 310 6.80 31.64 -9.00
N ASP A 311 7.57 32.60 -9.53
CA ASP A 311 8.80 33.08 -8.89
C ASP A 311 8.47 33.70 -7.52
N VAL A 312 9.06 33.16 -6.46
CA VAL A 312 8.80 33.57 -5.07
C VAL A 312 9.20 35.04 -4.84
N LYS A 313 10.17 35.59 -5.60
CA LYS A 313 10.53 37.02 -5.54
C LYS A 313 9.44 37.93 -6.06
N GLN A 314 8.63 37.46 -7.00
CA GLN A 314 7.56 38.25 -7.63
C GLN A 314 6.19 37.96 -7.02
N ALA A 315 6.08 36.91 -6.20
CA ALA A 315 4.82 36.47 -5.63
C ALA A 315 4.39 37.33 -4.44
N ASN A 316 3.12 37.73 -4.45
CA ASN A 316 2.41 38.41 -3.36
C ASN A 316 1.07 37.73 -3.11
N VAL A 317 1.09 36.53 -2.51
CA VAL A 317 -0.12 35.71 -2.33
C VAL A 317 -0.73 36.00 -0.97
N ASP A 318 -1.92 36.58 -0.97
CA ASP A 318 -2.73 36.81 0.24
C ASP A 318 -3.71 35.65 0.46
N LEU A 319 -3.48 34.87 1.51
CA LEU A 319 -4.32 33.76 1.95
C LEU A 319 -5.26 34.15 3.11
N SER A 320 -5.22 35.40 3.56
CA SER A 320 -6.07 35.90 4.66
C SER A 320 -7.56 35.71 4.38
N PRO A 321 -8.11 36.00 3.18
CA PRO A 321 -9.52 35.78 2.90
C PRO A 321 -9.93 34.30 2.98
N TRP A 322 -9.02 33.41 2.58
CA TRP A 322 -9.22 31.96 2.69
C TRP A 322 -9.20 31.52 4.15
N MET A 323 -8.19 31.91 4.92
CA MET A 323 -8.05 31.53 6.33
C MET A 323 -9.25 32.02 7.16
N ASN A 324 -9.68 33.26 6.97
CA ASN A 324 -10.84 33.82 7.67
C ASN A 324 -12.18 33.20 7.22
N SER A 325 -12.23 32.48 6.09
CA SER A 325 -13.44 31.75 5.68
C SER A 325 -13.68 30.45 6.46
N LEU A 326 -12.66 29.97 7.18
CA LEU A 326 -12.69 28.70 7.93
C LEU A 326 -13.45 28.80 9.26
N ASP A 327 -13.94 29.99 9.64
CA ASP A 327 -14.91 30.15 10.72
C ASP A 327 -16.22 29.39 10.43
N ASP A 328 -16.54 29.17 9.15
CA ASP A 328 -17.67 28.34 8.72
C ASP A 328 -17.26 26.86 8.61
N LYS A 329 -17.75 26.04 9.55
CA LYS A 329 -17.50 24.58 9.57
C LYS A 329 -18.03 23.83 8.34
N ILE A 330 -19.02 24.37 7.63
CA ILE A 330 -19.54 23.75 6.40
C ILE A 330 -18.46 23.74 5.31
N SER A 331 -17.53 24.69 5.37
CA SER A 331 -16.43 24.81 4.41
C SER A 331 -15.26 23.86 4.71
N HIS A 332 -15.27 23.13 5.81
CA HIS A 332 -14.13 22.29 6.22
C HIS A 332 -13.97 21.08 5.30
N ALA A 333 -12.75 20.55 5.28
CA ALA A 333 -12.39 19.31 4.59
C ALA A 333 -11.48 18.45 5.48
N VAL A 334 -11.20 17.21 5.06
CA VAL A 334 -10.10 16.43 5.65
C VAL A 334 -8.79 17.05 5.17
N ILE A 335 -7.96 17.48 6.12
CA ILE A 335 -6.76 18.28 5.82
C ILE A 335 -5.46 17.61 6.25
N ASP A 336 -5.53 16.72 7.23
CA ASP A 336 -4.36 15.98 7.69
C ASP A 336 -4.73 14.65 8.37
N ILE A 337 -3.75 13.77 8.46
CA ILE A 337 -3.78 12.58 9.31
C ILE A 337 -3.07 12.94 10.62
N ALA A 338 -3.72 12.67 11.75
CA ALA A 338 -3.10 12.87 13.05
C ALA A 338 -1.99 11.83 13.31
N ASP A 339 -1.11 12.11 14.26
CA ASP A 339 -0.12 11.14 14.73
C ASP A 339 -0.78 9.81 15.10
N ASP A 340 -0.11 8.73 14.71
CA ASP A 340 -0.61 7.37 14.89
C ASP A 340 -2.04 7.25 14.32
N GLY A 341 -2.28 7.84 13.14
CA GLY A 341 -3.59 7.92 12.49
C GLY A 341 -3.81 6.90 11.37
N LEU A 342 -2.75 6.22 10.95
CA LEU A 342 -2.78 5.17 9.94
C LEU A 342 -2.28 3.86 10.54
N ILE A 343 -3.13 2.83 10.46
CA ILE A 343 -2.71 1.45 10.75
C ILE A 343 -2.35 0.77 9.43
N PRO A 344 -1.27 0.00 9.35
CA PRO A 344 -0.98 -0.78 8.16
C PRO A 344 -2.12 -1.74 7.79
N LEU A 345 -2.46 -1.80 6.51
CA LEU A 345 -3.55 -2.66 6.01
C LEU A 345 -3.34 -4.13 6.38
N TRP A 346 -2.08 -4.59 6.35
CA TRP A 346 -1.71 -5.96 6.71
C TRP A 346 -1.90 -6.31 8.19
N ASP A 347 -2.14 -5.33 9.06
CA ASP A 347 -2.52 -5.59 10.45
C ASP A 347 -4.00 -5.97 10.59
N PHE A 348 -4.78 -5.88 9.50
CA PHE A 348 -6.18 -6.34 9.42
C PHE A 348 -6.35 -7.68 8.69
N ILE A 349 -5.24 -8.35 8.38
CA ILE A 349 -5.21 -9.63 7.66
C ILE A 349 -4.69 -10.70 8.63
N LEU A 350 -5.08 -11.97 8.49
CA LEU A 350 -4.51 -13.05 9.31
C LEU A 350 -3.32 -13.70 8.61
N GLU A 351 -3.45 -13.93 7.30
CA GLU A 351 -2.57 -14.77 6.50
C GLU A 351 -1.24 -14.10 6.18
N LYS A 352 -0.15 -14.76 6.58
CA LYS A 352 1.21 -14.25 6.52
C LYS A 352 1.67 -13.98 5.10
N ASN A 353 1.20 -14.76 4.13
CA ASN A 353 1.60 -14.61 2.73
C ASN A 353 1.10 -13.32 2.10
N ILE A 354 -0.17 -13.00 2.28
CA ILE A 354 -0.72 -11.73 1.80
C ILE A 354 -0.05 -10.55 2.51
N LYS A 355 0.17 -10.62 3.84
CA LYS A 355 0.90 -9.58 4.58
C LYS A 355 2.27 -9.29 4.01
N LYS A 356 3.05 -10.34 3.70
CA LYS A 356 4.40 -10.20 3.14
C LYS A 356 4.35 -9.49 1.79
N GLN A 357 3.45 -9.91 0.89
CA GLN A 357 3.31 -9.28 -0.41
C GLN A 357 2.91 -7.80 -0.30
N LEU A 358 1.94 -7.46 0.55
CA LEU A 358 1.56 -6.05 0.74
C LEU A 358 2.70 -5.19 1.31
N LYS A 359 3.51 -5.74 2.24
CA LYS A 359 4.71 -5.07 2.75
C LYS A 359 5.75 -4.84 1.66
N ALA A 360 6.03 -5.86 0.85
CA ALA A 360 6.95 -5.79 -0.28
C ALA A 360 6.48 -4.73 -1.29
N ARG A 361 5.19 -4.70 -1.61
CA ARG A 361 4.62 -3.67 -2.51
C ARG A 361 4.75 -2.26 -1.96
N CYS A 362 4.53 -2.07 -0.64
CA CYS A 362 4.72 -0.78 0.04
C CYS A 362 6.17 -0.29 -0.04
N ALA A 363 7.13 -1.21 0.02
CA ALA A 363 8.55 -0.96 -0.22
C ALA A 363 8.91 -0.77 -1.70
N ASN A 364 7.91 -0.72 -2.58
CA ASN A 364 8.04 -0.63 -4.04
C ASN A 364 8.74 -1.83 -4.71
N GLU A 365 8.63 -3.02 -4.12
CA GLU A 365 9.03 -4.26 -4.79
C GLU A 365 8.03 -4.64 -5.89
N ILE A 366 8.55 -5.25 -6.96
CA ILE A 366 7.74 -5.75 -8.08
C ILE A 366 7.14 -7.09 -7.67
N LEU A 367 5.83 -7.23 -7.86
CA LEU A 367 5.07 -8.43 -7.57
C LEU A 367 4.34 -8.93 -8.82
N HIS A 368 3.95 -10.21 -8.79
CA HIS A 368 3.08 -10.77 -9.83
C HIS A 368 1.69 -10.11 -9.82
N SER A 369 1.25 -9.65 -10.99
CA SER A 369 -0.03 -8.96 -11.17
C SER A 369 -1.20 -9.89 -11.44
N GLN A 370 -0.95 -11.18 -11.70
CA GLN A 370 -1.96 -12.17 -12.06
C GLN A 370 -1.99 -13.36 -11.09
N LEU A 371 -3.19 -13.91 -10.89
CA LEU A 371 -3.34 -15.21 -10.23
C LEU A 371 -2.86 -16.31 -11.18
N SER A 372 -2.29 -17.38 -10.63
CA SER A 372 -1.76 -18.50 -11.40
C SER A 372 -2.30 -19.83 -10.90
N GLU A 373 -2.21 -20.85 -11.75
CA GLU A 373 -2.46 -22.22 -11.32
C GLU A 373 -1.48 -22.60 -10.20
N PRO A 374 -1.96 -23.07 -9.03
CA PRO A 374 -1.07 -23.55 -8.00
C PRO A 374 -0.50 -24.92 -8.38
N TYR A 375 0.76 -25.15 -8.08
CA TYR A 375 1.43 -26.43 -8.32
C TYR A 375 2.54 -26.66 -7.30
N ILE A 376 2.95 -27.92 -7.16
CA ILE A 376 4.14 -28.26 -6.39
C ILE A 376 5.34 -28.39 -7.33
N ILE A 377 6.47 -27.81 -6.94
CA ILE A 377 7.74 -27.84 -7.65
C ILE A 377 8.85 -28.34 -6.73
N ALA A 378 9.68 -29.25 -7.24
CA ALA A 378 10.88 -29.71 -6.56
C ALA A 378 12.09 -29.01 -7.18
N VAL A 379 12.93 -28.36 -6.38
CA VAL A 379 14.07 -27.56 -6.83
C VAL A 379 15.32 -27.97 -6.07
N LYS A 380 16.44 -28.20 -6.75
CA LYS A 380 17.72 -28.52 -6.09
C LYS A 380 18.34 -27.27 -5.46
N SER A 381 18.80 -27.37 -4.22
CA SER A 381 19.49 -26.29 -3.51
C SER A 381 20.81 -25.94 -4.20
N LYS A 382 21.21 -24.67 -4.15
CA LYS A 382 22.51 -24.20 -4.65
C LYS A 382 23.70 -24.62 -3.78
N ASP A 383 23.45 -25.05 -2.55
CA ASP A 383 24.51 -25.50 -1.67
C ASP A 383 25.12 -26.79 -2.23
N GLN A 384 26.31 -26.67 -2.83
CA GLN A 384 27.05 -27.79 -3.39
C GLN A 384 27.67 -28.67 -2.29
N SER A 385 27.82 -28.17 -1.07
CA SER A 385 28.37 -28.93 0.05
C SER A 385 27.34 -29.89 0.67
N ASN A 386 26.05 -29.56 0.56
CA ASN A 386 24.94 -30.38 1.01
C ASN A 386 23.75 -30.26 0.04
N PRO A 387 23.78 -30.94 -1.12
CA PRO A 387 22.77 -30.77 -2.15
C PRO A 387 21.43 -31.37 -1.70
N GLN A 388 20.47 -30.52 -1.35
CA GLN A 388 19.11 -30.91 -0.95
C GLN A 388 18.11 -30.60 -2.07
N THR A 389 16.96 -31.27 -2.07
CA THR A 389 15.84 -30.93 -2.94
C THR A 389 14.73 -30.29 -2.11
N LEU A 390 14.38 -29.05 -2.41
CA LEU A 390 13.28 -28.32 -1.81
C LEU A 390 11.99 -28.65 -2.55
N VAL A 391 10.98 -29.13 -1.85
CA VAL A 391 9.63 -29.30 -2.38
C VAL A 391 8.79 -28.11 -1.96
N LEU A 392 8.25 -27.40 -2.94
CA LEU A 392 7.62 -26.10 -2.76
C LEU A 392 6.21 -26.10 -3.32
N LEU A 393 5.25 -25.57 -2.57
CA LEU A 393 3.93 -25.19 -3.09
C LEU A 393 4.00 -23.77 -3.66
N ARG A 394 3.74 -23.61 -4.96
CA ARG A 394 3.36 -22.31 -5.52
C ARG A 394 1.86 -22.10 -5.28
N THR A 395 1.49 -21.06 -4.54
CA THR A 395 0.08 -20.69 -4.34
C THR A 395 -0.45 -19.98 -5.59
N ARG A 396 -1.77 -19.81 -5.68
CA ARG A 396 -2.39 -18.99 -6.73
C ARG A 396 -1.99 -17.51 -6.69
N PHE A 397 -1.45 -17.06 -5.56
CA PHE A 397 -0.90 -15.72 -5.40
C PHE A 397 0.60 -15.64 -5.75
N ASN A 398 1.18 -16.71 -6.31
CA ASN A 398 2.60 -16.85 -6.65
C ASN A 398 3.55 -16.86 -5.45
N ASP A 399 3.04 -17.13 -4.25
CA ASP A 399 3.88 -17.39 -3.09
C ASP A 399 4.52 -18.77 -3.23
N LEU A 400 5.78 -18.93 -2.83
CA LEU A 400 6.43 -20.23 -2.76
C LEU A 400 6.56 -20.67 -1.31
N MET A 401 5.90 -21.75 -0.90
CA MET A 401 5.99 -22.29 0.46
C MET A 401 6.76 -23.61 0.46
N ILE A 402 7.75 -23.75 1.34
CA ILE A 402 8.46 -25.02 1.52
C ILE A 402 7.53 -26.03 2.21
N LEU A 403 7.24 -27.13 1.53
CA LEU A 403 6.52 -28.28 2.07
C LEU A 403 7.48 -29.33 2.61
N ASP A 404 8.58 -29.59 1.90
CA ASP A 404 9.55 -30.61 2.28
C ASP A 404 10.98 -30.24 1.89
N VAL A 405 11.94 -30.84 2.59
CA VAL A 405 13.37 -30.80 2.30
C VAL A 405 13.86 -32.24 2.22
N ILE A 406 14.13 -32.68 1.01
CA ILE A 406 14.57 -34.04 0.71
C ILE A 406 16.09 -34.06 0.67
N PRO A 407 16.76 -34.80 1.58
CA PRO A 407 18.21 -34.93 1.56
C PRO A 407 18.65 -35.75 0.34
N PRO A 408 19.92 -35.64 -0.09
CA PRO A 408 20.43 -36.36 -1.26
C PRO A 408 20.42 -37.90 -1.09
N SER A 409 20.29 -38.39 0.14
CA SER A 409 20.15 -39.81 0.46
C SER A 409 18.75 -40.39 0.15
N GLU A 410 17.75 -39.56 -0.12
CA GLU A 410 16.37 -39.97 -0.37
C GLU A 410 15.97 -39.72 -1.84
N SER A 411 15.24 -40.67 -2.44
CA SER A 411 14.70 -40.50 -3.80
C SER A 411 13.51 -39.54 -3.80
N LEU A 412 13.53 -38.56 -4.71
CA LEU A 412 12.42 -37.63 -4.96
C LEU A 412 11.15 -38.37 -5.40
N GLU A 413 11.27 -39.35 -6.30
CA GLU A 413 10.13 -40.13 -6.80
C GLU A 413 9.45 -40.93 -5.69
N ASN A 414 10.24 -41.55 -4.80
CA ASN A 414 9.71 -42.29 -3.66
C ASN A 414 9.03 -41.35 -2.65
N ASN A 415 9.62 -40.17 -2.42
CA ASN A 415 8.99 -39.17 -1.55
C ASN A 415 7.69 -38.63 -2.15
N ILE A 416 7.63 -38.36 -3.45
CA ILE A 416 6.39 -37.93 -4.12
C ILE A 416 5.32 -39.01 -4.09
N SER A 417 5.71 -40.27 -4.29
CA SER A 417 4.78 -41.41 -4.33
C SER A 417 4.24 -41.78 -2.95
N ASN A 418 5.05 -41.61 -1.90
CA ASN A 418 4.71 -41.99 -0.53
C ASN A 418 4.07 -40.84 0.27
N ASN A 419 4.44 -39.59 -0.01
CA ASN A 419 3.83 -38.44 0.64
C ASN A 419 2.57 -38.04 -0.13
N LYS A 420 1.45 -37.95 0.59
CA LYS A 420 0.14 -37.51 0.06
C LYS A 420 0.14 -36.00 -0.25
N TYR A 421 1.11 -35.50 -1.01
CA TYR A 421 1.14 -34.12 -1.43
C TYR A 421 -0.14 -33.75 -2.21
N PHE A 422 -0.39 -32.45 -2.39
CA PHE A 422 -1.53 -31.94 -3.16
C PHE A 422 -1.58 -32.62 -4.55
N ASP A 423 -2.76 -32.87 -5.12
CA ASP A 423 -2.92 -33.59 -6.41
C ASP A 423 -2.44 -32.80 -7.66
N ILE A 424 -1.45 -31.91 -7.51
CA ILE A 424 -0.91 -31.04 -8.56
C ILE A 424 0.61 -30.98 -8.41
N LEU A 425 1.38 -31.64 -9.29
CA LEU A 425 2.84 -31.71 -9.15
C LEU A 425 3.58 -31.61 -10.49
N THR A 426 4.28 -30.50 -10.66
CA THR A 426 5.10 -30.17 -11.84
C THR A 426 6.55 -30.00 -11.38
N VAL A 427 7.47 -30.87 -11.79
CA VAL A 427 8.88 -30.74 -11.37
C VAL A 427 9.64 -29.87 -12.36
N SER A 428 10.41 -28.91 -11.84
CA SER A 428 11.37 -28.16 -12.64
C SER A 428 12.78 -28.58 -12.28
N PRO A 429 13.65 -28.85 -13.26
CA PRO A 429 15.07 -29.03 -12.98
C PRO A 429 15.82 -27.72 -12.68
N THR A 430 15.18 -26.54 -12.75
CA THR A 430 15.87 -25.25 -12.61
C THR A 430 16.53 -25.00 -11.24
N SER A 431 17.60 -24.20 -11.26
CA SER A 431 18.37 -23.79 -10.08
C SER A 431 17.76 -22.57 -9.36
N THR A 432 18.10 -22.40 -8.07
CA THR A 432 17.48 -21.45 -7.11
C THR A 432 17.72 -19.94 -7.37
N ASP A 433 18.18 -19.50 -8.54
CA ASP A 433 18.42 -18.06 -8.82
C ASP A 433 17.15 -17.19 -8.86
N GLU A 434 16.00 -17.76 -9.19
CA GLU A 434 14.73 -17.01 -9.29
C GLU A 434 13.85 -17.07 -8.03
N LEU A 435 14.09 -18.02 -7.11
CA LEU A 435 13.18 -18.30 -5.99
C LEU A 435 13.33 -17.36 -4.77
N SER A 436 14.46 -16.67 -4.63
CA SER A 436 14.82 -15.97 -3.38
C SER A 436 13.88 -14.82 -3.00
N ARG A 437 13.22 -14.16 -3.96
CA ARG A 437 12.36 -12.99 -3.69
C ARG A 437 10.96 -13.35 -3.16
N HIS A 438 10.42 -14.51 -3.55
CA HIS A 438 9.01 -14.87 -3.28
C HIS A 438 8.82 -16.05 -2.31
N THR A 439 9.92 -16.64 -1.79
CA THR A 439 9.84 -17.81 -0.90
C THR A 439 9.41 -17.45 0.52
N PHE A 440 8.47 -18.23 1.06
CA PHE A 440 8.07 -18.28 2.46
C PHE A 440 8.86 -19.37 3.17
N PHE A 441 9.72 -18.93 4.07
CA PHE A 441 10.27 -19.79 5.10
C PHE A 441 9.19 -19.95 6.17
N THR A 442 8.40 -21.02 6.08
CA THR A 442 7.65 -21.51 7.23
C THR A 442 8.67 -22.18 8.15
N ASN A 443 9.02 -21.45 9.21
CA ASN A 443 10.09 -21.66 10.18
C ASN A 443 11.41 -20.97 9.81
N SER A 444 11.92 -20.21 10.79
CA SER A 444 13.25 -19.64 10.80
C SER A 444 14.26 -20.71 10.40
N MET A 445 14.86 -20.56 9.22
CA MET A 445 16.16 -21.16 8.93
C MET A 445 17.17 -20.51 9.88
N SER A 446 17.22 -21.03 11.09
CA SER A 446 18.42 -21.04 11.91
C SER A 446 18.71 -22.51 12.16
N THR A 447 19.68 -23.04 11.40
CA THR A 447 20.32 -24.36 11.55
C THR A 447 19.58 -25.59 11.01
N GLU A 448 20.35 -26.46 10.35
CA GLU A 448 20.01 -27.57 9.47
C GLU A 448 19.27 -28.76 10.12
N THR A 449 18.68 -28.64 11.31
CA THR A 449 18.27 -29.79 12.11
C THR A 449 16.78 -29.89 12.48
N ASN A 450 15.95 -28.87 12.25
CA ASN A 450 14.56 -28.85 12.75
C ASN A 450 13.49 -28.45 11.70
N PHE A 451 13.64 -28.87 10.45
CA PHE A 451 12.54 -28.75 9.48
C PHE A 451 11.45 -29.79 9.78
N VAL A 452 10.25 -29.34 10.14
CA VAL A 452 9.10 -30.23 10.34
C VAL A 452 8.51 -30.54 8.96
N ARG A 453 8.67 -31.78 8.50
CA ARG A 453 8.10 -32.23 7.23
C ARG A 453 6.59 -32.05 7.19
N PHE A 454 6.09 -31.50 6.09
CA PHE A 454 4.65 -31.36 5.87
C PHE A 454 3.95 -32.73 5.89
N ASN A 455 2.94 -32.88 6.75
CA ASN A 455 2.23 -34.14 6.89
C ASN A 455 0.73 -33.92 7.18
N TRP A 456 -0.12 -34.23 6.20
CA TRP A 456 -1.58 -34.13 6.33
C TRP A 456 -2.19 -34.87 7.52
N ASN A 457 -1.54 -35.91 8.05
CA ASN A 457 -2.07 -36.63 9.21
C ASN A 457 -2.10 -35.76 10.48
N ASN A 458 -1.24 -34.74 10.56
CA ASN A 458 -1.21 -33.79 11.67
C ASN A 458 -2.27 -32.69 11.54
N PHE A 459 -2.80 -32.50 10.32
CA PHE A 459 -3.77 -31.46 10.03
C PHE A 459 -5.15 -31.84 10.55
N LYS A 460 -5.83 -30.85 11.11
CA LYS A 460 -7.23 -30.90 11.50
C LYS A 460 -7.99 -29.78 10.79
N LYS A 461 -9.26 -30.03 10.53
CA LYS A 461 -10.16 -29.07 9.86
C LYS A 461 -10.92 -28.28 10.92
N TYR A 462 -10.96 -26.98 10.78
CA TYR A 462 -11.89 -26.10 11.48
C TYR A 462 -12.67 -25.29 10.44
N THR A 463 -13.95 -25.04 10.68
CA THR A 463 -14.77 -24.18 9.82
C THR A 463 -15.44 -23.16 10.70
N ASP A 464 -15.21 -21.90 10.37
CA ASP A 464 -15.73 -20.80 11.18
C ASP A 464 -17.21 -20.49 10.84
N PRO A 465 -17.87 -19.61 11.62
CA PRO A 465 -19.27 -19.25 11.36
C PRO A 465 -19.54 -18.57 10.01
N GLU A 466 -18.50 -18.04 9.35
CA GLU A 466 -18.59 -17.43 8.01
C GLU A 466 -18.34 -18.43 6.88
N GLY A 467 -18.01 -19.68 7.22
CA GLY A 467 -17.78 -20.76 6.26
C GLY A 467 -16.33 -20.83 5.75
N VAL A 468 -15.40 -20.06 6.33
CA VAL A 468 -13.97 -20.16 6.02
C VAL A 468 -13.43 -21.46 6.60
N VAL A 469 -12.72 -22.23 5.78
CA VAL A 469 -12.11 -23.50 6.20
C VAL A 469 -10.65 -23.28 6.55
N TYR A 470 -10.28 -23.68 7.75
CA TYR A 470 -8.91 -23.68 8.26
C TYR A 470 -8.40 -25.11 8.34
N LEU A 471 -7.25 -25.38 7.70
CA LEU A 471 -6.52 -26.64 7.83
C LEU A 471 -5.33 -26.36 8.74
N LEU A 472 -5.38 -26.87 9.97
CA LEU A 472 -4.45 -26.50 11.04
C LEU A 472 -3.55 -27.67 11.39
N ASP A 473 -2.24 -27.51 11.23
CA ASP A 473 -1.24 -28.47 11.71
C ASP A 473 -1.07 -28.32 13.22
N THR A 474 -1.50 -29.35 13.94
CA THR A 474 -1.42 -29.38 15.40
C THR A 474 0.00 -29.56 15.95
N ALA A 475 0.97 -29.96 15.12
CA ALA A 475 2.36 -30.14 15.53
C ALA A 475 3.22 -28.89 15.28
N SER A 476 3.06 -28.25 14.11
CA SER A 476 3.92 -27.13 13.70
C SER A 476 3.31 -25.74 13.91
N SER A 477 2.01 -25.65 14.27
CA SER A 477 1.27 -24.38 14.33
C SER A 477 1.27 -23.60 13.00
N VAL A 478 1.38 -24.30 11.87
CA VAL A 478 1.15 -23.77 10.52
C VAL A 478 -0.25 -24.15 10.06
N GLY A 479 -0.90 -23.32 9.26
CA GLY A 479 -2.19 -23.66 8.69
C GLY A 479 -2.49 -23.02 7.35
N PHE A 480 -3.47 -23.59 6.65
CA PHE A 480 -4.00 -23.07 5.40
C PHE A 480 -5.42 -22.55 5.59
N THR A 481 -5.74 -21.47 4.89
CA THR A 481 -7.10 -20.90 4.88
C THR A 481 -7.71 -20.99 3.50
N LEU A 482 -8.91 -21.55 3.42
CA LEU A 482 -9.74 -21.58 2.22
C LEU A 482 -11.01 -20.75 2.47
N HIS A 483 -11.04 -19.55 1.91
CA HIS A 483 -12.18 -18.63 2.04
C HIS A 483 -13.37 -19.01 1.17
N TYR A 484 -13.14 -19.84 0.14
CA TYR A 484 -14.17 -20.35 -0.76
C TYR A 484 -14.08 -21.86 -0.92
N LYS A 485 -15.24 -22.52 -1.01
CA LYS A 485 -15.32 -23.98 -1.19
C LYS A 485 -14.61 -24.48 -2.45
N TRP A 486 -14.63 -23.70 -3.54
CA TRP A 486 -14.02 -24.11 -4.80
C TRP A 486 -12.49 -24.17 -4.74
N LEU A 487 -11.85 -23.52 -3.77
CA LEU A 487 -10.39 -23.55 -3.59
C LEU A 487 -9.86 -24.96 -3.34
N SER A 488 -10.65 -25.84 -2.70
CA SER A 488 -10.22 -27.23 -2.50
C SER A 488 -10.07 -27.99 -3.83
N GLY A 489 -10.82 -27.58 -4.86
CA GLY A 489 -10.69 -28.09 -6.23
C GLY A 489 -9.48 -27.47 -6.94
N THR A 490 -9.32 -26.15 -6.83
CA THR A 490 -8.16 -25.42 -7.39
C THR A 490 -6.84 -26.03 -6.95
N TYR A 491 -6.73 -26.43 -5.68
CA TYR A 491 -5.54 -27.05 -5.09
C TYR A 491 -5.53 -28.59 -5.12
N GLY A 492 -6.58 -29.24 -5.65
CA GLY A 492 -6.62 -30.70 -5.73
C GLY A 492 -6.61 -31.41 -4.36
N ILE A 493 -7.21 -30.81 -3.33
CA ILE A 493 -7.22 -31.34 -1.96
C ILE A 493 -8.61 -31.66 -1.42
N THR A 494 -9.63 -31.63 -2.29
CA THR A 494 -11.02 -31.88 -1.90
C THR A 494 -11.20 -33.22 -1.19
N ASP A 495 -10.63 -34.31 -1.73
CA ASP A 495 -10.77 -35.65 -1.14
C ASP A 495 -10.02 -35.77 0.21
N ILE A 496 -8.92 -35.02 0.39
CA ILE A 496 -8.16 -34.96 1.64
C ILE A 496 -8.95 -34.21 2.72
N ILE A 497 -9.48 -33.03 2.40
CA ILE A 497 -10.27 -32.19 3.31
C ILE A 497 -11.55 -32.92 3.78
N ASN A 498 -12.19 -33.68 2.89
CA ASN A 498 -13.41 -34.43 3.21
C ASN A 498 -13.18 -35.55 4.23
N LYS A 499 -11.98 -36.15 4.24
CA LYS A 499 -11.60 -37.21 5.18
C LYS A 499 -10.94 -36.69 6.46
N MET A 500 -10.63 -35.39 6.52
CA MET A 500 -9.92 -34.79 7.65
C MET A 500 -10.82 -34.63 8.88
N ASN A 501 -10.29 -35.02 10.05
CA ASN A 501 -10.98 -34.85 11.32
C ASN A 501 -11.26 -33.37 11.60
N THR A 502 -12.46 -33.07 12.09
CA THR A 502 -12.87 -31.71 12.42
C THR A 502 -12.62 -31.43 13.90
N ILE A 503 -12.14 -30.22 14.21
CA ILE A 503 -11.94 -29.71 15.56
C ILE A 503 -12.71 -28.39 15.74
N THR A 504 -12.94 -28.01 17.00
CA THR A 504 -13.45 -26.69 17.37
C THR A 504 -12.29 -25.84 17.85
N VAL A 505 -12.21 -24.60 17.36
CA VAL A 505 -11.17 -23.64 17.70
C VAL A 505 -11.85 -22.29 17.88
N GLU A 506 -11.50 -21.53 18.92
CA GLU A 506 -11.99 -20.15 19.01
C GLU A 506 -11.26 -19.28 17.98
N ARG A 507 -11.96 -18.34 17.32
CA ARG A 507 -11.32 -17.48 16.30
C ARG A 507 -10.05 -16.78 16.81
N ARG A 508 -10.03 -16.41 18.10
CA ARG A 508 -8.85 -15.80 18.75
C ARG A 508 -7.63 -16.73 18.86
N ASP A 509 -7.81 -18.04 18.80
CA ASP A 509 -6.70 -18.99 18.86
C ASP A 509 -6.01 -19.15 17.51
N LEU A 510 -6.66 -18.73 16.41
CA LEU A 510 -6.06 -18.69 15.08
C LEU A 510 -4.83 -17.76 15.01
N TYR A 511 -4.73 -16.78 15.91
CA TYR A 511 -3.55 -15.92 16.03
C TYR A 511 -2.29 -16.67 16.51
N ASN A 512 -2.44 -17.88 17.05
CA ASN A 512 -1.31 -18.72 17.44
C ASN A 512 -0.74 -19.50 16.24
N TYR A 513 -1.40 -19.45 15.08
CA TYR A 513 -0.98 -20.14 13.87
C TYR A 513 -0.32 -19.19 12.86
N THR A 514 0.69 -19.68 12.15
CA THR A 514 1.13 -19.08 10.89
C THR A 514 0.20 -19.55 9.79
N LEU A 515 -0.75 -18.70 9.42
CA LEU A 515 -1.76 -18.99 8.40
C LEU A 515 -1.28 -18.55 7.01
N ILE A 516 -1.55 -19.38 6.00
CA ILE A 516 -1.25 -19.15 4.59
C ILE A 516 -2.56 -19.20 3.80
N ALA A 517 -2.87 -18.13 3.08
CA ALA A 517 -4.01 -18.05 2.18
C ALA A 517 -3.76 -18.92 0.96
N LEU A 518 -4.69 -19.85 0.72
CA LEU A 518 -4.76 -20.60 -0.53
C LEU A 518 -5.62 -19.85 -1.54
#